data_AF-A0A0A2MQ08-F1
#
_entry.id   AF-A0A0A2MQ08-F1
#
_cell.length_a   1.000
_cell.length_b   1.000
_cell.length_c   1.000
_cell.angle_alpha   90.00
_cell.angle_beta   90.00
_cell.angle_gamma   90.00
#
_symmetry.space_group_name_H-M   'P 1'
#
loop_
_entity.id
_entity.type
_entity.pdbx_description
1 polymer ?
#
loop_
_entity_poly.entity_id
_entity_poly.type
_entity_poly.pdbx_seq_one_letter_code
_entity_poly.pdbx_strand_id
1 'polypeptide(L)'
;MNDRKLFSTNVLIENFIKQLDQVEVLDGGWTILYIDKTSGKEWIKYIFDDRSLSHNLLQIKPRLSTDDLIDIALNSTYPDEVIAAANRLYYEDKQDNNQYRARLIEKLLERIQSKLEPSEKERITSIIQAGNLLSDLNRREITGKHYTEVYKDANYFKNIAFQAAEILAQLKA
;
A
#
# COMPACT_ATOMS: atom_id res chain seq x y z
N MET A 1 21.39 -8.50 -7.26
CA MET A 1 20.04 -9.11 -7.19
C MET A 1 19.09 -8.01 -6.73
N ASN A 2 17.88 -7.97 -7.26
CA ASN A 2 16.90 -6.94 -6.90
C ASN A 2 16.19 -7.39 -5.60
N ASP A 3 16.34 -6.62 -4.52
CA ASP A 3 15.77 -6.95 -3.22
C ASP A 3 14.29 -6.53 -3.09
N ARG A 4 13.75 -5.86 -4.13
CA ARG A 4 12.33 -5.51 -4.22
C ARG A 4 11.44 -6.75 -4.15
N LYS A 5 10.25 -6.55 -3.58
CA LYS A 5 9.13 -7.46 -3.44
C LYS A 5 7.84 -6.93 -4.09
N LEU A 6 7.75 -5.63 -4.37
CA LEU A 6 6.65 -5.02 -5.13
C LEU A 6 7.11 -3.99 -6.18
N PHE A 7 6.27 -3.79 -7.19
CA PHE A 7 6.38 -2.70 -8.17
C PHE A 7 4.98 -2.18 -8.52
N SER A 8 4.82 -0.86 -8.61
CA SER A 8 3.55 -0.23 -9.03
C SER A 8 3.68 0.69 -10.25
N THR A 9 4.89 0.89 -10.78
CA THR A 9 5.10 1.72 -11.97
C THR A 9 5.13 0.85 -13.22
N ASN A 10 4.27 1.14 -14.21
CA ASN A 10 4.17 0.35 -15.44
C ASN A 10 5.53 0.14 -16.12
N VAL A 11 6.36 1.19 -16.24
CA VAL A 11 7.70 1.09 -16.83
C VAL A 11 8.61 0.13 -16.07
N LEU A 12 8.58 0.15 -14.72
CA LEU A 12 9.40 -0.75 -13.90
C LEU A 12 8.89 -2.19 -13.98
N ILE A 13 7.57 -2.38 -13.96
CA ILE A 13 6.93 -3.68 -14.14
C ILE A 13 7.32 -4.26 -15.50
N GLU A 14 7.12 -3.51 -16.59
CA GLU A 14 7.44 -3.94 -17.95
C GLU A 14 8.91 -4.30 -18.13
N ASN A 15 9.81 -3.53 -17.52
CA ASN A 15 11.24 -3.83 -17.58
C ASN A 15 11.61 -5.08 -16.77
N PHE A 16 10.97 -5.30 -15.63
CA PHE A 16 11.24 -6.46 -14.79
C PHE A 16 10.64 -7.75 -15.36
N ILE A 17 9.40 -7.73 -15.87
CA ILE A 17 8.75 -8.93 -16.44
C ILE A 17 9.46 -9.46 -17.69
N LYS A 18 10.21 -8.63 -18.42
CA LYS A 18 11.06 -9.08 -19.55
C LYS A 18 12.13 -10.09 -19.13
N GLN A 19 12.46 -10.13 -17.83
CA GLN A 19 13.43 -11.05 -17.25
C GLN A 19 12.78 -12.31 -16.67
N LEU A 20 11.45 -12.39 -16.71
CA LEU A 20 10.67 -13.49 -16.14
C LEU A 20 10.02 -14.31 -17.25
N ASP A 21 9.79 -15.58 -16.96
CA ASP A 21 8.94 -16.40 -17.81
C ASP A 21 7.49 -16.31 -17.35
N GLN A 22 6.60 -16.05 -18.30
CA GLN A 22 5.17 -16.15 -18.06
C GLN A 22 4.78 -17.63 -17.88
N VAL A 23 4.13 -17.94 -16.76
CA VAL A 23 3.68 -19.29 -16.42
C VAL A 23 2.22 -19.48 -16.78
N GLU A 24 1.37 -18.53 -16.39
CA GLU A 24 -0.09 -18.67 -16.52
C GLU A 24 -0.78 -17.31 -16.65
N VAL A 25 -1.89 -17.28 -17.36
CA VAL A 25 -2.80 -16.14 -17.44
C VAL A 25 -4.14 -16.56 -16.84
N LEU A 26 -4.58 -15.81 -15.83
CA LEU A 26 -5.77 -16.06 -15.04
C LEU A 26 -6.78 -14.91 -15.24
N ASP A 27 -8.03 -15.17 -14.86
CA ASP A 27 -9.12 -14.19 -14.84
C ASP A 27 -9.36 -13.46 -16.17
N GLY A 28 -9.01 -14.07 -17.31
CA GLY A 28 -9.14 -13.42 -18.62
C GLY A 28 -8.10 -12.33 -18.91
N GLY A 29 -6.94 -12.37 -18.23
CA GLY A 29 -5.82 -11.44 -18.46
C GLY A 29 -5.58 -10.43 -17.34
N TRP A 30 -6.46 -10.40 -16.34
CA TRP A 30 -6.35 -9.48 -15.19
C TRP A 30 -5.27 -9.91 -14.20
N THR A 31 -4.93 -11.20 -14.19
CA THR A 31 -3.91 -11.78 -13.33
C THR A 31 -2.93 -12.59 -14.19
N ILE A 32 -1.63 -12.35 -14.03
CA ILE A 32 -0.59 -13.10 -14.76
C ILE A 32 0.47 -13.60 -13.77
N LEU A 33 0.76 -14.89 -13.82
CA LEU A 33 1.82 -15.53 -13.05
C LEU A 33 3.12 -15.58 -13.84
N TYR A 34 4.21 -15.24 -13.17
CA TYR A 34 5.56 -15.25 -13.71
C TYR A 34 6.50 -16.01 -12.78
N ILE A 35 7.59 -16.55 -13.34
CA ILE A 35 8.68 -17.16 -12.59
C ILE A 35 10.03 -16.57 -13.02
N ASP A 36 10.85 -16.21 -12.04
CA ASP A 36 12.26 -15.88 -12.28
C ASP A 36 13.08 -17.18 -12.34
N LYS A 37 13.56 -17.58 -13.51
CA LYS A 37 14.38 -18.79 -13.68
C LYS A 37 15.70 -18.75 -12.90
N THR A 38 16.21 -17.56 -12.58
CA THR A 38 17.48 -17.41 -11.88
C THR A 38 17.33 -17.69 -10.39
N SER A 39 16.24 -17.22 -9.79
CA SER A 39 16.00 -17.34 -8.34
C SER A 39 14.95 -18.38 -7.95
N GLY A 40 14.17 -18.88 -8.92
CA GLY A 40 13.01 -19.74 -8.69
C GLY A 40 11.83 -19.01 -8.05
N LYS A 41 11.90 -17.69 -7.84
CA LYS A 41 10.84 -16.92 -7.21
C LYS A 41 9.68 -16.72 -8.16
N GLU A 42 8.48 -16.93 -7.64
CA GLU A 42 7.24 -16.64 -8.35
C GLU A 42 6.79 -15.21 -8.12
N TRP A 43 6.21 -14.62 -9.15
CA TRP A 43 5.68 -13.26 -9.16
C TRP A 43 4.28 -13.27 -9.74
N ILE A 44 3.45 -12.36 -9.25
CA ILE A 44 2.09 -12.22 -9.73
C ILE A 44 1.81 -10.75 -10.07
N LYS A 45 1.38 -10.54 -11.31
CA LYS A 45 0.91 -9.25 -11.82
C LYS A 45 -0.60 -9.20 -11.70
N TYR A 46 -1.11 -8.17 -11.07
CA TYR A 46 -2.53 -7.84 -11.02
C TYR A 46 -2.79 -6.54 -11.74
N ILE A 47 -3.89 -6.52 -12.47
CA ILE A 47 -4.51 -5.30 -12.97
C ILE A 47 -5.77 -5.09 -12.11
N PHE A 48 -5.95 -3.90 -11.55
CA PHE A 48 -7.19 -3.54 -10.87
C PHE A 48 -7.64 -2.14 -11.29
N ASP A 49 -8.95 -1.93 -11.29
CA ASP A 49 -9.59 -0.69 -11.71
C ASP A 49 -10.18 0.03 -10.49
N ASP A 50 -9.85 1.31 -10.31
CA ASP A 50 -10.62 2.22 -9.46
C ASP A 50 -11.17 3.33 -10.34
N ARG A 51 -12.44 3.20 -10.72
CA ARG A 51 -13.24 4.24 -11.38
C ARG A 51 -12.55 4.87 -12.60
N SER A 52 -12.10 4.03 -13.55
CA SER A 52 -11.57 4.38 -14.89
C SER A 52 -10.05 4.49 -14.99
N LEU A 53 -9.31 4.14 -13.95
CA LEU A 53 -7.84 4.04 -14.00
C LEU A 53 -7.41 2.62 -13.67
N SER A 54 -6.75 1.97 -14.64
CA SER A 54 -6.12 0.68 -14.45
C SER A 54 -4.76 0.85 -13.80
N HIS A 55 -4.60 0.22 -12.64
CA HIS A 55 -3.34 0.17 -11.91
C HIS A 55 -2.74 -1.22 -12.06
N ASN A 56 -1.46 -1.27 -12.43
CA ASN A 56 -0.70 -2.52 -12.42
C ASN A 56 0.08 -2.61 -11.12
N LEU A 57 0.02 -3.78 -10.48
CA LEU A 57 0.87 -4.13 -9.36
C LEU A 57 1.53 -5.47 -9.64
N LEU A 58 2.84 -5.54 -9.52
CA LEU A 58 3.58 -6.79 -9.54
C LEU A 58 4.10 -7.05 -8.13
N GLN A 59 3.81 -8.23 -7.57
CA GLN A 59 4.29 -8.62 -6.24
C GLN A 59 4.87 -10.03 -6.25
N ILE A 60 5.81 -10.28 -5.35
CA ILE A 60 6.37 -11.61 -5.12
C ILE A 60 5.34 -12.55 -4.47
N LYS A 61 5.48 -13.86 -4.70
CA LYS A 61 4.77 -14.91 -3.95
C LYS A 61 5.67 -15.54 -2.86
N PRO A 62 5.11 -15.94 -1.72
CA PRO A 62 3.69 -15.85 -1.32
C PRO A 62 3.23 -14.39 -1.08
N ARG A 63 1.91 -14.18 -1.00
CA ARG A 63 1.32 -12.86 -0.74
C ARG A 63 1.92 -12.27 0.55
N LEU A 64 2.36 -11.01 0.46
CA LEU A 64 2.92 -10.28 1.58
C LEU A 64 1.87 -10.04 2.66
N SER A 65 2.26 -10.19 3.92
CA SER A 65 1.38 -9.84 5.04
C SER A 65 1.24 -8.32 5.16
N THR A 66 0.26 -7.88 5.95
CA THR A 66 0.09 -6.45 6.25
C THR A 66 1.30 -5.86 6.97
N ASP A 67 1.97 -6.68 7.79
CA ASP A 67 3.19 -6.26 8.49
C ASP A 67 4.37 -6.14 7.54
N ASP A 68 4.50 -7.07 6.59
CA ASP A 68 5.52 -6.96 5.52
C ASP A 68 5.30 -5.70 4.68
N LEU A 69 4.05 -5.39 4.32
CA LEU A 69 3.74 -4.19 3.53
C LEU A 69 4.01 -2.90 4.31
N ILE A 70 3.68 -2.86 5.60
CA ILE A 70 4.02 -1.73 6.47
C ILE A 70 5.54 -1.59 6.57
N ASP A 71 6.27 -2.68 6.78
CA ASP A 71 7.73 -2.69 6.84
C ASP A 71 8.35 -2.16 5.54
N ILE A 72 7.88 -2.64 4.38
CA ILE A 72 8.36 -2.19 3.07
C ILE A 72 8.08 -0.70 2.85
N ALA A 73 6.87 -0.22 3.17
CA ALA A 73 6.53 1.20 3.05
C ALA A 73 7.49 2.07 3.86
N LEU A 74 7.81 1.63 5.08
CA LEU A 74 8.66 2.36 5.99
C LEU A 74 10.16 2.23 5.66
N ASN A 75 10.62 1.10 5.13
CA ASN A 75 12.05 0.76 5.09
C ASN A 75 12.63 0.57 3.69
N SER A 76 11.82 0.42 2.63
CA SER A 76 12.36 0.18 1.29
C SER A 76 13.24 1.33 0.81
N THR A 77 14.38 1.02 0.22
CA THR A 77 15.25 2.01 -0.42
C THR A 77 14.72 2.48 -1.78
N TYR A 78 13.64 1.87 -2.28
CA TYR A 78 13.04 2.15 -3.57
C TYR A 78 11.73 2.93 -3.43
N PRO A 79 11.67 4.21 -3.86
CA PRO A 79 10.45 5.03 -3.72
C PRO A 79 9.21 4.43 -4.40
N ASP A 80 9.39 3.74 -5.52
CA ASP A 80 8.28 3.06 -6.22
C ASP A 80 7.67 1.93 -5.39
N GLU A 81 8.52 1.19 -4.67
CA GLU A 81 8.10 0.07 -3.84
C GLU A 81 7.38 0.56 -2.57
N VAL A 82 7.81 1.70 -2.01
CA VAL A 82 7.11 2.36 -0.91
C VAL A 82 5.67 2.70 -1.29
N ILE A 83 5.50 3.33 -2.45
CA ILE A 83 4.20 3.71 -2.99
C ILE A 83 3.38 2.45 -3.31
N ALA A 84 4.01 1.42 -3.88
CA ALA A 84 3.35 0.14 -4.17
C ALA A 84 2.81 -0.52 -2.91
N ALA A 85 3.61 -0.56 -1.82
CA ALA A 85 3.21 -1.16 -0.56
C ALA A 85 2.07 -0.36 0.11
N ALA A 86 2.17 0.97 0.15
CA ALA A 86 1.11 1.84 0.70
C ALA A 86 -0.21 1.72 -0.08
N ASN A 87 -0.13 1.69 -1.41
CA ASN A 87 -1.29 1.43 -2.26
C ASN A 87 -1.88 0.04 -2.00
N ARG A 88 -1.04 -1.01 -1.91
CA ARG A 88 -1.49 -2.37 -1.63
C ARG A 88 -2.25 -2.44 -0.29
N LEU A 89 -1.72 -1.83 0.77
CA LEU A 89 -2.41 -1.73 2.06
C LEU A 89 -3.80 -1.10 1.92
N TYR A 90 -3.91 -0.02 1.15
CA TYR A 90 -5.18 0.64 0.87
C TYR A 90 -6.18 -0.26 0.11
N TYR A 91 -5.71 -1.02 -0.88
CA TYR A 91 -6.56 -1.96 -1.62
C TYR A 91 -7.03 -3.12 -0.75
N GLU A 92 -6.16 -3.65 0.13
CA GLU A 92 -6.53 -4.73 1.05
C GLU A 92 -7.52 -4.27 2.13
N ASP A 93 -7.46 -3.02 2.58
CA ASP A 93 -8.48 -2.44 3.47
C ASP A 93 -9.86 -2.38 2.81
N LYS A 94 -9.90 -2.04 1.51
CA LYS A 94 -11.16 -2.01 0.74
C LYS A 94 -11.76 -3.41 0.49
N GLN A 95 -10.93 -4.41 0.21
CA GLN A 95 -11.40 -5.75 -0.19
C GLN A 95 -11.57 -6.71 0.99
N ASP A 96 -10.60 -6.69 1.92
CA ASP A 96 -10.45 -7.70 2.97
C ASP A 96 -10.73 -7.12 4.38
N ASN A 97 -11.21 -5.87 4.48
CA ASN A 97 -11.44 -5.13 5.73
C ASN A 97 -10.20 -5.10 6.65
N ASN A 98 -9.02 -5.00 6.03
CA ASN A 98 -7.74 -5.08 6.70
C ASN A 98 -7.38 -3.77 7.44
N GLN A 99 -7.22 -3.85 8.76
CA GLN A 99 -7.05 -2.68 9.64
C GLN A 99 -5.58 -2.20 9.73
N TYR A 100 -4.97 -1.79 8.62
CA TYR A 100 -3.58 -1.30 8.63
C TYR A 100 -3.43 0.11 9.19
N ARG A 101 -4.45 0.96 9.06
CA ARG A 101 -4.36 2.42 9.23
C ARG A 101 -3.80 2.83 10.59
N ALA A 102 -4.38 2.33 11.68
CA ALA A 102 -3.95 2.67 13.03
C ALA A 102 -2.48 2.31 13.28
N ARG A 103 -2.08 1.10 12.88
CA ARG A 103 -0.70 0.62 13.04
C ARG A 103 0.30 1.41 12.21
N LEU A 104 -0.08 1.80 10.99
CA LEU A 104 0.76 2.63 10.14
C LEU A 104 0.91 4.04 10.72
N ILE A 105 -0.18 4.65 11.21
CA ILE A 105 -0.12 5.96 11.89
C ILE A 105 0.77 5.91 13.12
N GLU A 106 0.63 4.91 13.98
CA GLU A 106 1.46 4.72 15.17
C GLU A 106 2.95 4.72 14.80
N LYS A 107 3.35 3.91 13.82
CA LYS A 107 4.75 3.83 13.36
C LYS A 107 5.25 5.12 12.72
N LEU A 108 4.39 5.85 12.01
CA LEU A 108 4.75 7.16 11.46
C LEU A 108 4.96 8.19 12.57
N LEU A 109 4.10 8.20 13.60
CA LEU A 109 4.24 9.07 14.77
C LEU A 109 5.55 8.80 15.53
N GLU A 110 5.96 7.54 15.67
CA GLU A 110 7.25 7.17 16.27
C GLU A 110 8.42 7.75 15.47
N ARG A 111 8.37 7.69 14.13
CA ARG A 111 9.46 8.18 13.27
C ARG A 111 9.67 9.68 13.32
N ILE A 112 8.58 10.45 13.35
CA ILE A 112 8.67 11.92 13.32
C ILE A 112 9.13 12.55 14.64
N GLN A 113 9.35 11.76 15.70
CA GLN A 113 9.88 12.27 16.98
C GLN A 113 11.32 12.79 16.86
N SER A 114 12.02 12.44 15.78
CA SER A 114 13.39 12.84 15.50
C SER A 114 13.46 13.83 14.33
N LYS A 115 14.57 14.57 14.21
CA LYS A 115 14.79 15.45 13.05
C LYS A 115 14.91 14.59 11.79
N LEU A 116 14.00 14.80 10.85
CA LEU A 116 13.94 14.04 9.60
C LEU A 116 14.71 14.73 8.47
N GLU A 117 15.44 13.93 7.70
CA GLU A 117 16.03 14.33 6.42
C GLU A 117 14.93 14.56 5.36
N PRO A 118 15.16 15.41 4.35
CA PRO A 118 14.17 15.73 3.32
C PRO A 118 13.59 14.50 2.60
N SER A 119 14.42 13.50 2.32
CA SER A 119 14.00 12.26 1.67
C SER A 119 13.02 11.44 2.52
N GLU A 120 13.18 11.44 3.84
CA GLU A 120 12.27 10.74 4.75
C GLU A 120 10.95 11.51 4.90
N LYS A 121 10.99 12.85 4.89
CA LYS A 121 9.77 13.68 4.82
C LYS A 121 8.96 13.37 3.54
N GLU A 122 9.63 13.23 2.40
CA GLU A 122 8.99 12.87 1.13
C GLU A 122 8.40 11.45 1.14
N ARG A 123 9.13 10.48 1.71
CA ARG A 123 8.64 9.11 1.95
C ARG A 123 7.34 9.13 2.75
N ILE A 124 7.34 9.74 3.93
CA ILE A 124 6.16 9.78 4.81
C ILE A 124 4.98 10.45 4.11
N THR A 125 5.23 11.54 3.39
CA THR A 125 4.20 12.22 2.59
C THR A 125 3.59 11.27 1.55
N SER A 126 4.43 10.53 0.83
CA SER A 126 4.01 9.55 -0.18
C SER A 126 3.21 8.40 0.43
N ILE A 127 3.61 7.91 1.61
CA ILE A 127 2.87 6.86 2.36
C ILE A 127 1.48 7.36 2.74
N ILE A 128 1.36 8.58 3.27
CA ILE A 128 0.07 9.15 3.69
C ILE A 128 -0.87 9.32 2.51
N GLN A 129 -0.36 9.77 1.37
CA GLN A 129 -1.13 9.98 0.15
C GLN A 129 -1.55 8.64 -0.50
N ALA A 130 -0.59 7.75 -0.79
CA ALA A 130 -0.85 6.46 -1.43
C ALA A 130 -1.70 5.54 -0.54
N GLY A 131 -1.46 5.56 0.77
CA GLY A 131 -2.29 4.87 1.76
C GLY A 131 -3.64 5.54 2.02
N ASN A 132 -3.98 6.65 1.33
CA ASN A 132 -5.22 7.39 1.51
C ASN A 132 -5.59 7.63 2.99
N LEU A 133 -4.60 7.99 3.81
CA LEU A 133 -4.76 8.12 5.26
C LEU A 133 -5.50 9.40 5.67
N LEU A 134 -5.63 10.38 4.77
CA LEU A 134 -6.36 11.63 4.99
C LEU A 134 -7.88 11.50 4.79
N SER A 135 -8.37 10.34 4.32
CA SER A 135 -9.80 10.13 4.11
C SER A 135 -10.49 9.83 5.44
N ASP A 136 -11.41 10.70 5.84
CA ASP A 136 -12.24 10.55 7.04
C ASP A 136 -13.56 9.78 6.80
N LEU A 137 -13.80 9.38 5.55
CA LEU A 137 -15.00 8.66 5.16
C LEU A 137 -15.03 7.28 5.80
N ASN A 138 -16.16 6.93 6.43
CA ASN A 138 -16.38 5.57 6.92
C ASN A 138 -16.47 4.59 5.74
N ARG A 139 -15.56 3.62 5.70
CA ARG A 139 -15.48 2.60 4.64
C ARG A 139 -16.02 1.24 5.07
N ARG A 140 -16.40 1.08 6.33
CA ARG A 140 -16.94 -0.17 6.85
C ARG A 140 -18.41 -0.31 6.49
N GLU A 141 -18.85 -1.55 6.35
CA GLU A 141 -20.26 -1.87 6.15
C GLU A 141 -21.12 -1.25 7.26
N ILE A 142 -22.24 -0.63 6.88
CA ILE A 142 -23.20 -0.01 7.80
C ILE A 142 -24.46 -0.86 8.00
N THR A 143 -24.75 -1.76 7.07
CA THR A 143 -25.93 -2.61 7.10
C THR A 143 -25.89 -3.52 8.32
N GLY A 144 -26.99 -3.59 9.07
CA GLY A 144 -27.09 -4.42 10.27
C GLY A 144 -26.40 -3.86 11.52
N LYS A 145 -25.67 -2.75 11.43
CA LYS A 145 -25.07 -2.08 12.59
C LYS A 145 -26.04 -1.15 13.29
N HIS A 146 -25.91 -1.07 14.61
CA HIS A 146 -26.59 -0.05 15.39
C HIS A 146 -25.92 1.32 15.18
N TYR A 147 -26.66 2.42 15.36
CA TYR A 147 -26.16 3.78 15.09
C TYR A 147 -24.88 4.11 15.89
N THR A 148 -24.73 3.56 17.10
CA THR A 148 -23.54 3.75 17.95
C THR A 148 -22.30 3.09 17.37
N GLU A 149 -22.43 1.98 16.66
CA GLU A 149 -21.32 1.29 16.00
C GLU A 149 -20.90 2.05 14.75
N VAL A 150 -21.87 2.53 13.96
CA VAL A 150 -21.62 3.41 12.80
C VAL A 150 -20.89 4.67 13.24
N TYR A 151 -21.28 5.26 14.37
CA TYR A 151 -20.62 6.44 14.93
C TYR A 151 -19.18 6.15 15.39
N LYS A 152 -18.94 5.00 16.04
CA LYS A 152 -17.60 4.56 16.41
C LYS A 152 -16.70 4.39 15.19
N ASP A 153 -17.21 3.76 14.13
CA ASP A 153 -16.46 3.59 12.88
C ASP A 153 -16.15 4.95 12.24
N ALA A 154 -17.13 5.85 12.14
CA ALA A 154 -16.91 7.19 11.60
C ALA A 154 -15.85 7.97 12.40
N ASN A 155 -15.89 7.89 13.74
CA ASN A 155 -14.88 8.53 14.59
C ASN A 155 -13.50 7.92 14.43
N TYR A 156 -13.40 6.60 14.22
CA TYR A 156 -12.14 5.94 13.93
C TYR A 156 -11.48 6.54 12.67
N PHE A 157 -12.20 6.63 11.55
CA PHE A 157 -11.64 7.20 10.31
C PHE A 157 -11.30 8.69 10.45
N LYS A 158 -12.15 9.47 11.14
CA LYS A 158 -11.85 10.88 11.46
C LYS A 158 -10.56 11.04 12.27
N ASN A 159 -10.35 10.19 13.28
CA ASN A 159 -9.15 10.24 14.10
C ASN A 159 -7.89 9.90 13.28
N ILE A 160 -7.95 8.87 12.44
CA ILE A 160 -6.84 8.53 11.53
C ILE A 160 -6.51 9.70 10.60
N ALA A 161 -7.53 10.30 9.97
CA ALA A 161 -7.34 11.43 9.07
C ALA A 161 -6.76 12.67 9.77
N PHE A 162 -7.22 12.94 10.99
CA PHE A 162 -6.68 14.00 11.84
C PHE A 162 -5.19 13.77 12.15
N GLN A 163 -4.82 12.59 12.65
CA GLN A 163 -3.43 12.25 12.96
C GLN A 163 -2.54 12.31 11.72
N ALA A 164 -3.02 11.82 10.57
CA ALA A 164 -2.29 11.93 9.30
C ALA A 164 -2.04 13.39 8.88
N ALA A 165 -3.03 14.27 9.07
CA ALA A 165 -2.89 15.69 8.79
C ALA A 165 -1.89 16.38 9.75
N GLU A 166 -1.89 16.02 11.04
CA GLU A 166 -0.92 16.51 12.01
C GLU A 166 0.51 16.10 11.64
N ILE A 167 0.72 14.85 11.22
CA ILE A 167 2.02 14.39 10.73
C ILE A 167 2.48 15.27 9.56
N LEU A 168 1.64 15.48 8.54
CA LEU A 168 1.99 16.32 7.39
C LEU A 168 2.28 17.77 7.77
N ALA A 169 1.59 18.33 8.77
CA ALA A 169 1.87 19.68 9.27
C ALA A 169 3.26 19.76 9.92
N GLN A 170 3.64 18.76 10.72
CA GLN A 170 4.96 18.68 11.34
C GLN A 170 6.10 18.52 10.32
N LEU A 171 5.85 17.84 9.19
CA LEU A 171 6.86 17.72 8.13
C LEU A 171 7.18 19.06 7.44
N LYS A 172 6.23 20.01 7.45
CA LYS A 172 6.39 21.34 6.83
C LYS A 172 7.07 22.36 7.75
N ALA A 173 7.09 22.09 9.06
CA ALA A 173 7.84 22.85 10.04
C ALA A 173 9.34 22.54 9.96
#